data_AF-A0A956ATN1-F1
#
_entry.id   AF-A0A956ATN1-F1
#
_cell.length_a   1.000
_cell.length_b   1.000
_cell.length_c   1.000
_cell.angle_alpha   90.00
_cell.angle_beta   90.00
_cell.angle_gamma   90.00
#
_symmetry.space_group_name_H-M   'P 1'
#
loop_
_entity.id
_entity.type
_entity.pdbx_description
1 polymer ?
#
loop_
_entity_poly.entity_id
_entity_poly.type
_entity_poly.pdbx_seq_one_letter_code
_entity_poly.pdbx_strand_id
1 'polypeptide(L)'
;MNVALHGPDARVWSFTERGADAVARDRDQLAIGESVMRWVGDELVIDLKERTKPFFEKMPEAVIGRIRLRPEMLFDHQVILDARGRHVWWPIAPTARVEVALTSPALRFTGRAYHDANQGVEALEAGFRRWTWSRAALPDGTAV
;
A
#
# COMPACT_ATOMS: atom_id res chain seq x y z
N MET A 1 0.44 1.80 9.73
CA MET A 1 0.15 1.42 8.35
C MET A 1 -0.84 0.27 8.37
N ASN A 2 -1.90 0.33 7.57
CA ASN A 2 -2.84 -0.78 7.50
C ASN A 2 -2.30 -1.86 6.56
N VAL A 3 -2.45 -3.13 6.95
CA VAL A 3 -1.95 -4.28 6.19
C VAL A 3 -3.00 -5.38 6.20
N ALA A 4 -3.28 -5.96 5.04
CA ALA A 4 -4.12 -7.14 4.90
C ALA A 4 -3.38 -8.21 4.10
N LEU A 5 -3.31 -9.41 4.66
CA LEU A 5 -2.69 -10.59 4.07
C LEU A 5 -3.79 -11.65 3.91
N HIS A 6 -4.02 -12.03 2.65
CA HIS A 6 -4.97 -13.05 2.28
C HIS A 6 -4.28 -14.17 1.52
N GLY A 7 -4.43 -15.38 2.01
CA GLY A 7 -3.97 -16.59 1.34
C GLY A 7 -4.61 -17.83 1.95
N PRO A 8 -4.36 -19.00 1.35
CA PRO A 8 -4.84 -20.28 1.87
C PRO A 8 -4.44 -20.49 3.34
N ASP A 9 -3.21 -20.10 3.69
CA ASP A 9 -2.59 -20.38 4.99
C ASP A 9 -2.42 -19.13 5.87
N ALA A 10 -2.88 -17.96 5.40
CA ALA A 10 -2.72 -16.71 6.14
C ALA A 10 -3.93 -15.79 5.94
N ARG A 11 -4.56 -15.42 7.06
CA ARG A 11 -5.57 -14.36 7.15
C ARG A 11 -5.11 -13.42 8.25
N VAL A 12 -4.37 -12.38 7.86
CA VAL A 12 -3.78 -11.46 8.82
C VAL A 12 -4.15 -10.04 8.46
N TRP A 13 -4.62 -9.27 9.44
CA TRP A 13 -5.02 -7.90 9.26
C TRP A 13 -4.46 -7.04 10.39
N SER A 14 -3.95 -5.87 10.02
CA SER A 14 -3.68 -4.77 10.93
C SER A 14 -4.39 -3.52 10.41
N PHE A 15 -5.28 -2.99 11.23
CA PHE A 15 -6.06 -1.77 10.97
C PHE A 15 -5.90 -0.81 12.13
N THR A 16 -4.65 -0.45 12.45
CA THR A 16 -4.33 0.43 13.58
C THR A 16 -4.36 1.88 13.12
N GLU A 17 -5.42 2.59 13.49
CA GLU A 17 -5.51 4.04 13.36
C GLU A 17 -4.47 4.74 14.24
N ARG A 18 -3.85 5.80 13.72
CA ARG A 18 -2.79 6.54 14.40
C ARG A 18 -3.03 8.04 14.31
N GLY A 19 -2.69 8.74 15.39
CA GLY A 19 -2.69 10.20 15.42
C GLY A 19 -1.59 10.80 14.55
N ALA A 20 -1.68 12.11 14.33
CA ALA A 20 -0.72 12.86 13.52
C ALA A 20 0.70 12.84 14.10
N ASP A 21 0.83 12.71 15.43
CA ASP A 21 2.10 12.60 16.16
C ASP A 21 2.87 11.31 15.84
N ALA A 22 2.18 10.27 15.36
CA ALA A 22 2.77 9.02 14.93
C ALA A 22 3.02 8.96 13.41
N VAL A 23 2.86 10.07 12.69
CA VAL A 23 3.11 10.15 11.25
C VAL A 23 4.22 11.15 10.97
N ALA A 24 5.26 10.69 10.28
CA ALA A 24 6.33 11.55 9.79
C ALA A 24 6.54 11.29 8.30
N ARG A 25 6.79 12.35 7.53
CA ARG A 25 7.00 12.26 6.08
C ARG A 25 8.02 13.28 5.64
N ASP A 26 8.89 12.86 4.73
CA ASP A 26 9.75 13.74 3.95
C ASP A 26 9.60 13.46 2.46
N ARG A 27 10.61 13.83 1.66
CA ARG A 27 10.60 13.64 0.21
C ARG A 27 10.65 12.16 -0.18
N ASP A 28 11.45 11.37 0.52
CA ASP A 28 11.82 10.00 0.13
C ASP A 28 11.24 8.94 1.07
N GLN A 29 10.64 9.35 2.19
CA GLN A 29 10.15 8.47 3.24
C GLN A 29 8.78 8.89 3.79
N LEU A 30 7.95 7.88 4.09
CA LEU A 30 6.75 7.97 4.91
C LEU A 30 6.86 6.96 6.07
N ALA A 31 6.81 7.46 7.30
CA ALA A 31 6.75 6.67 8.52
C ALA A 31 5.36 6.79 9.18
N ILE A 32 4.80 5.66 9.58
CA ILE A 32 3.52 5.56 10.29
C ILE A 32 3.71 4.62 11.49
N GLY A 33 3.88 5.19 12.67
CA GLY A 33 4.38 4.47 13.85
C GLY A 33 5.77 3.90 13.60
N GLU A 34 5.94 2.60 13.81
CA GLU A 34 7.21 1.91 13.57
C GLU A 34 7.36 1.34 12.16
N SER A 35 6.34 1.48 11.30
CA SER A 35 6.41 1.07 9.91
C SER A 35 6.89 2.21 9.03
N VAL A 36 7.72 1.89 8.04
CA VAL A 36 8.38 2.87 7.17
C VAL A 36 8.30 2.41 5.72
N MET A 37 7.92 3.32 4.83
CA MET A 37 8.01 3.17 3.38
C MET A 37 9.03 4.18 2.86
N ARG A 38 9.96 3.73 2.01
CA ARG A 38 10.98 4.60 1.42
C ARG A 38 11.47 4.11 0.07
N TRP A 39 11.89 5.02 -0.78
CA TRP A 39 12.60 4.67 -2.02
C TRP A 39 14.07 4.39 -1.73
N VAL A 40 14.59 3.29 -2.25
CA VAL A 40 16.01 2.90 -2.17
C VAL A 40 16.45 2.51 -3.58
N GLY A 41 17.12 3.44 -4.28
CA GLY A 41 17.42 3.25 -5.70
C GLY A 41 16.14 3.26 -6.52
N ASP A 42 15.93 2.21 -7.31
CA ASP A 42 14.75 1.99 -8.15
C ASP A 42 13.65 1.15 -7.46
N GLU A 43 13.78 0.87 -6.16
CA GLU A 43 12.84 0.03 -5.42
C GLU A 43 12.16 0.78 -4.27
N LEU A 44 10.87 0.51 -4.09
CA LEU A 44 10.13 0.90 -2.91
C LEU A 44 10.32 -0.17 -1.82
N VAL A 45 10.94 0.20 -0.72
CA VAL A 45 11.15 -0.68 0.44
C VAL A 45 10.17 -0.29 1.55
N ILE A 46 9.42 -1.27 2.02
CA ILE A 46 8.44 -1.11 3.10
C ILE A 46 8.83 -2.03 4.25
N ASP A 47 9.26 -1.44 5.36
CA ASP A 47 9.50 -2.13 6.62
C ASP A 47 8.22 -2.07 7.46
N LEU A 48 7.65 -3.23 7.77
CA LEU A 48 6.41 -3.36 8.52
C LEU A 48 6.70 -3.74 9.97
N LYS A 49 6.04 -3.03 10.88
CA LYS A 49 5.91 -3.40 12.29
C LYS A 49 4.54 -2.96 12.79
N GLU A 50 3.55 -3.80 12.49
CA GLU A 50 2.14 -3.50 12.72
C GLU A 50 1.51 -4.50 13.66
N ARG A 51 0.70 -4.01 14.62
CA ARG A 51 -0.03 -4.86 15.56
C ARG A 51 -1.28 -5.40 14.90
N THR A 52 -1.56 -6.68 15.08
CA THR A 52 -2.87 -7.25 14.71
C THR A 52 -3.80 -7.20 15.92
N LYS A 53 -5.06 -7.60 15.72
CA LYS A 53 -6.00 -7.80 16.82
C LYS A 53 -6.44 -9.27 16.82
N PRO A 54 -5.71 -10.18 17.49
CA PRO A 54 -6.07 -11.59 17.54
C PRO A 54 -7.26 -11.76 18.48
N PHE A 55 -8.48 -11.61 17.97
CA PHE A 55 -9.69 -11.98 18.70
C PHE A 55 -10.27 -13.24 18.07
N PHE A 56 -10.28 -14.33 18.84
CA PHE A 56 -10.86 -15.64 18.52
C PHE A 56 -10.29 -16.40 17.30
N GLU A 57 -9.52 -15.76 16.42
CA GLU A 57 -8.81 -16.38 15.30
C GLU A 57 -7.33 -16.65 15.63
N LYS A 58 -6.76 -17.75 15.11
CA LYS A 58 -5.31 -18.03 15.15
C LYS A 58 -4.58 -17.06 14.21
N MET A 59 -4.36 -15.85 14.67
CA MET A 59 -3.58 -14.83 13.98
C MET A 59 -2.28 -14.52 14.74
N PRO A 60 -1.17 -14.20 14.06
CA PRO A 60 0.01 -13.67 14.73
C PRO A 60 -0.35 -12.35 15.44
N GLU A 61 0.35 -11.99 16.52
CA GLU A 61 0.13 -10.73 17.25
C GLU A 61 0.57 -9.47 16.47
N ALA A 62 1.40 -9.66 15.44
CA ALA A 62 1.94 -8.60 14.62
C ALA A 62 2.23 -9.07 13.19
N VAL A 63 2.22 -8.11 12.26
CA VAL A 63 2.82 -8.23 10.94
C VAL A 63 4.17 -7.55 10.98
N ILE A 64 5.24 -8.33 10.88
CA ILE A 64 6.61 -7.84 10.94
C ILE A 64 7.39 -8.38 9.75
N GLY A 65 8.11 -7.50 9.06
CA GLY A 65 9.02 -7.88 7.99
C GLY A 65 9.23 -6.80 6.96
N ARG A 66 9.67 -7.20 5.77
CA ARG A 66 10.01 -6.30 4.68
C ARG A 66 9.29 -6.68 3.39
N ILE A 67 8.84 -5.67 2.67
CA ILE A 67 8.36 -5.75 1.30
C ILE A 67 9.32 -4.93 0.43
N ARG A 68 9.76 -5.49 -0.68
CA ARG A 68 10.47 -4.76 -1.74
C ARG A 68 9.61 -4.79 -2.98
N LEU A 69 9.26 -3.63 -3.50
CA LEU A 69 8.52 -3.47 -4.73
C LEU A 69 9.44 -2.82 -5.77
N ARG A 70 9.60 -3.51 -6.90
CA ARG A 70 10.37 -3.03 -8.04
C ARG A 70 9.41 -2.71 -9.18
N PRO A 71 9.23 -1.43 -9.54
CA PRO A 71 8.44 -1.04 -10.70
C PRO A 71 8.98 -1.70 -11.97
N GLU A 72 8.09 -2.25 -12.80
CA GLU A 72 8.42 -2.66 -14.17
C GLU A 72 8.18 -1.50 -15.15
N MET A 73 7.27 -0.59 -14.76
CA MET A 73 6.95 0.65 -15.46
C MET A 73 6.59 1.71 -14.42
N LEU A 74 7.05 2.94 -14.65
CA LEU A 74 6.63 4.12 -13.88
C LEU A 74 5.71 4.98 -14.75
N PHE A 75 4.63 5.45 -14.15
CA PHE A 75 3.72 6.42 -14.77
C PHE A 75 4.09 7.83 -14.35
N ASP A 76 4.21 8.73 -15.32
CA ASP A 76 4.77 10.08 -15.13
C ASP A 76 3.72 11.18 -14.93
N HIS A 77 2.44 10.83 -14.96
CA HIS A 77 1.34 11.79 -14.85
C HIS A 77 0.25 11.33 -13.89
N GLN A 78 -0.46 12.31 -13.36
CA GLN A 78 -1.60 12.15 -12.46
C GLN A 78 -2.90 12.27 -13.26
N VAL A 79 -3.94 11.59 -12.80
CA VAL A 79 -5.29 11.59 -13.37
C VAL A 79 -6.21 12.37 -12.44
N ILE A 80 -6.90 13.37 -13.00
CA ILE A 80 -7.91 14.14 -12.27
C ILE A 80 -9.16 13.26 -12.08
N LEU A 81 -9.64 13.14 -10.85
CA LEU A 81 -10.78 12.29 -10.49
C LEU A 81 -12.12 13.02 -10.46
N ASP A 82 -12.13 14.35 -10.38
CA ASP A 82 -13.34 15.16 -10.28
C ASP A 82 -13.30 16.37 -11.22
N ALA A 83 -14.48 16.85 -11.61
CA ALA A 83 -14.61 17.96 -12.58
C ALA A 83 -13.95 19.28 -12.13
N ARG A 84 -13.68 19.46 -10.83
CA ARG A 84 -13.04 20.65 -10.28
C ARG A 84 -11.53 20.47 -10.06
N GLY A 85 -10.97 19.31 -10.36
CA GLY A 85 -9.52 19.06 -10.19
C GLY A 85 -9.04 19.07 -8.75
N ARG A 86 -9.92 18.79 -7.78
CA ARG A 86 -9.62 18.81 -6.35
C ARG A 86 -9.06 17.49 -5.82
N HIS A 87 -9.26 16.42 -6.57
CA HIS A 87 -8.81 15.07 -6.27
C HIS A 87 -8.06 14.51 -7.47
N VAL A 88 -6.89 13.94 -7.20
CA VAL A 88 -6.02 13.33 -8.19
C VAL A 88 -5.61 11.94 -7.75
N TRP A 89 -5.49 11.04 -8.72
CA TRP A 89 -4.94 9.71 -8.55
C TRP A 89 -3.68 9.58 -9.41
N TRP A 90 -2.67 8.92 -8.87
CA TRP A 90 -1.42 8.67 -9.56
C TRP A 90 -1.09 7.19 -9.52
N PRO A 91 -1.20 6.47 -10.66
CA PRO A 91 -0.85 5.06 -10.73
C PRO A 91 0.67 4.88 -10.85
N ILE A 92 1.43 5.34 -9.84
CA ILE A 92 2.91 5.45 -9.84
C ILE A 92 3.62 4.27 -10.53
N ALA A 93 3.27 3.03 -10.16
CA ALA A 93 3.75 1.81 -10.79
C ALA A 93 2.57 0.85 -11.05
N PRO A 94 1.90 0.90 -12.21
CA PRO A 94 0.73 0.06 -12.51
C PRO A 94 1.10 -1.44 -12.60
N THR A 95 2.36 -1.71 -12.95
CA THR A 95 2.96 -3.05 -12.94
C THR A 95 4.31 -3.02 -12.23
N ALA A 96 4.49 -3.97 -11.33
CA ALA A 96 5.69 -4.13 -10.52
C ALA A 96 5.90 -5.61 -10.14
N ARG A 97 7.13 -5.94 -9.77
CA ARG A 97 7.46 -7.16 -9.05
C ARG A 97 7.55 -6.87 -7.56
N VAL A 98 7.10 -7.81 -6.75
CA VAL A 98 7.23 -7.72 -5.29
C VAL A 98 7.96 -8.93 -4.73
N GLU A 99 8.81 -8.68 -3.75
CA GLU A 99 9.34 -9.66 -2.83
C GLU A 99 8.80 -9.33 -1.43
N VAL A 100 8.19 -10.33 -0.78
CA VAL A 100 7.65 -10.22 0.57
C VAL A 100 8.39 -11.18 1.47
N ALA A 101 8.95 -10.67 2.56
CA ALA A 101 9.65 -11.44 3.57
C ALA A 101 9.19 -11.02 4.98
N LEU A 102 8.24 -11.76 5.53
CA LEU A 102 7.65 -11.52 6.85
C LEU A 102 8.22 -12.51 7.87
N THR A 103 8.71 -12.00 8.99
CA THR A 103 9.12 -12.82 10.13
C THR A 103 7.92 -13.22 10.98
N SER A 104 6.86 -12.41 10.99
CA SER A 104 5.56 -12.74 11.57
C SER A 104 4.51 -12.32 10.54
N PRO A 105 3.77 -13.25 9.89
CA PRO A 105 3.54 -14.68 10.20
C PRO A 105 4.55 -15.71 9.65
N ALA A 106 5.85 -15.40 9.54
CA ALA A 106 6.86 -16.31 8.95
C ALA A 106 6.53 -16.73 7.49
N LEU A 107 6.23 -15.74 6.65
CA LEU A 107 5.80 -15.92 5.27
C LEU A 107 6.79 -15.28 4.29
N ARG A 108 7.11 -16.00 3.21
CA ARG A 108 7.95 -15.48 2.11
C ARG A 108 7.34 -15.83 0.77
N PHE A 109 7.23 -14.84 -0.12
CA PHE A 109 6.80 -15.07 -1.50
C PHE A 109 7.26 -13.93 -2.42
N THR A 110 7.19 -14.18 -3.72
CA THR A 110 7.34 -13.15 -4.75
C THR A 110 6.12 -13.16 -5.66
N GLY A 111 5.86 -12.03 -6.32
CA GLY A 111 4.69 -11.93 -7.19
C GLY A 111 4.64 -10.65 -8.02
N ARG A 112 3.48 -10.44 -8.65
CA ARG A 112 3.14 -9.18 -9.32
C ARG A 112 2.49 -8.23 -8.31
N ALA A 113 2.77 -6.94 -8.46
CA ALA A 113 2.22 -5.88 -7.63
C ALA A 113 1.91 -4.63 -8.46
N TYR A 114 1.40 -3.61 -7.79
CA TYR A 114 1.27 -2.25 -8.28
C TYR A 114 1.46 -1.28 -7.09
N HIS A 115 1.73 -0.01 -7.38
CA HIS A 115 1.80 1.07 -6.41
C HIS A 115 1.09 2.30 -6.98
N ASP A 116 0.20 2.90 -6.19
CA ASP A 116 -0.49 4.12 -6.53
C ASP A 116 -0.59 5.07 -5.33
N ALA A 117 -1.00 6.31 -5.62
CA ALA A 117 -1.28 7.33 -4.62
C ALA A 117 -2.55 8.10 -4.98
N ASN A 118 -3.28 8.54 -3.97
CA ASN A 118 -4.41 9.45 -4.10
C ASN A 118 -4.14 10.69 -3.27
N GLN A 119 -4.51 11.87 -3.79
CA GLN A 119 -4.37 13.15 -3.10
C GLN A 119 -5.61 14.01 -3.35
N GLY A 120 -6.03 14.76 -2.34
CA GLY A 120 -7.08 15.76 -2.47
C GLY A 120 -6.82 16.98 -1.60
N VAL A 121 -7.42 18.11 -1.98
CA VAL A 121 -7.42 19.34 -1.15
C VAL A 121 -8.55 19.37 -0.11
N GLU A 122 -9.40 18.34 -0.13
CA GLU A 122 -10.52 18.13 0.79
C GLU A 122 -10.69 16.62 1.05
N ALA A 123 -11.52 16.27 2.03
CA ALA A 123 -11.87 14.88 2.29
C ALA A 123 -12.68 14.27 1.12
N LEU A 124 -12.56 12.96 0.91
CA LEU A 124 -13.22 12.28 -0.21
C LEU A 124 -14.74 12.44 -0.17
N GLU A 125 -15.36 12.38 1.01
CA GLU A 125 -16.81 12.51 1.21
C GLU A 125 -17.36 13.89 0.86
N ALA A 126 -16.52 14.93 0.80
CA ALA A 126 -16.91 16.26 0.31
C ALA A 126 -16.93 16.35 -1.23
N GLY A 127 -16.13 15.50 -1.91
CA GLY A 127 -16.02 15.46 -3.36
C GLY A 127 -16.86 14.38 -4.04
N PHE A 128 -17.11 13.26 -3.36
CA PHE A 128 -17.69 12.07 -3.97
C PHE A 128 -18.83 11.47 -3.13
N ARG A 129 -19.93 11.13 -3.80
CA ARG A 129 -21.00 10.31 -3.21
C ARG A 129 -20.63 8.82 -3.18
N ARG A 130 -19.88 8.37 -4.18
CA ARG A 130 -19.40 7.00 -4.35
C ARG A 130 -18.14 7.04 -5.20
N TRP A 131 -17.25 6.10 -4.95
CA TRP A 131 -16.11 5.81 -5.80
C TRP A 131 -15.96 4.29 -5.93
N THR A 132 -15.29 3.87 -6.99
CA THR A 132 -14.89 2.48 -7.23
C THR A 132 -13.48 2.51 -7.79
N TRP A 133 -12.67 1.56 -7.36
CA TRP A 133 -11.31 1.39 -7.84
C TRP A 133 -11.15 -0.05 -8.34
N SER A 134 -10.45 -0.23 -9.45
CA SER A 134 -10.17 -1.54 -10.02
C SER A 134 -8.81 -1.51 -10.69
N ARG A 135 -8.09 -2.63 -10.59
CA ARG A 135 -6.88 -2.87 -11.36
C ARG A 135 -6.88 -4.32 -11.81
N ALA A 136 -6.67 -4.54 -13.10
CA ALA A 136 -6.66 -5.86 -13.69
C ALA A 136 -5.38 -6.09 -14.48
N ALA A 137 -4.77 -7.26 -14.26
CA ALA A 137 -3.74 -7.76 -15.15
C ALA A 137 -4.41 -8.28 -16.43
N LEU A 138 -3.94 -7.82 -17.59
CA LEU A 138 -4.35 -8.28 -18.91
C LEU A 138 -3.22 -9.10 -19.57
N PRO A 139 -3.50 -9.91 -20.60
CA PRO A 139 -2.47 -10.67 -21.32
C PRO A 139 -1.37 -9.78 -21.92
N ASP A 140 -1.74 -8.59 -22.39
CA ASP A 140 -0.91 -7.62 -23.10
C ASP A 140 -0.59 -6.36 -22.27
N GLY A 141 -1.01 -6.30 -21.01
CA GLY A 141 -0.77 -5.13 -20.19
C GLY A 141 -1.45 -5.13 -18.82
N THR A 142 -1.74 -3.94 -18.32
CA THR A 142 -2.51 -3.72 -17.09
C THR A 142 -3.57 -2.68 -17.38
N ALA A 143 -4.82 -2.98 -17.03
CA ALA A 143 -5.88 -1.99 -16.93
C ALA A 143 -5.94 -1.48 -15.49
N VAL A 144 -5.99 -0.17 -15.36
CA VAL A 144 -6.16 0.56 -14.10
C VAL A 144 -7.29 1.57 -14.25
#